data_AF-A0A940UUK3-F1
#
_entry.id   AF-A0A940UUK3-F1
#
_cell.length_a   1.000
_cell.length_b   1.000
_cell.length_c   1.000
_cell.angle_alpha   90.00
_cell.angle_beta   90.00
_cell.angle_gamma   90.00
#
_symmetry.space_group_name_H-M   'P 1'
#
loop_
_entity.id
_entity.type
_entity.pdbx_description
1 polymer ?
#
loop_
_entity_poly.entity_id
_entity_poly.type
_entity_poly.pdbx_seq_one_letter_code
_entity_poly.pdbx_strand_id
1 'polypeptide(L)'
;MKDTKPHIDVCPAAARIVSVTSDIVQKAKSGDRSYLLENESKAILEAYGITTTGAEAAGTEDGAVTIARNLGYPVVLKVLSKTVIHKTDAGGVKLDIKDDDGVRRAYRDITSSFAGEDLVGVAVQKMAAPGLEVIVGFTRDESFGPVLMFGLGGIFAEVLNDVTFRVLPVTPDEIMEMIREIKGYSLLTGYRGKKIDVEALRDLLVKVSNLALSNPSIRELDINPAFLYPSGYMAVDARMFIDSSPNKVSLQRKDSDLTRLFYPRSIAVLGATDKKGKLGYNVVYNLLSHYFGGKIYPVNPRKET
;
A
#
# COMPACT_ATOMS: atom_id res chain seq x y z
N MET A 1 -25.54 -10.18 -38.67
CA MET A 1 -24.41 -9.47 -38.02
C MET A 1 -23.83 -10.42 -36.99
N LYS A 2 -22.59 -10.87 -37.16
CA LYS A 2 -21.91 -11.73 -36.18
C LYS A 2 -21.35 -10.84 -35.08
N ASP A 3 -21.79 -11.06 -33.85
CA ASP A 3 -21.24 -10.45 -32.64
C ASP A 3 -19.75 -10.77 -32.53
N THR A 4 -18.91 -9.80 -32.86
CA THR A 4 -17.48 -9.83 -32.60
C THR A 4 -17.26 -9.11 -31.28
N LYS A 5 -17.33 -9.86 -30.18
CA LYS A 5 -16.76 -9.38 -28.91
C LYS A 5 -15.25 -9.16 -29.14
N PRO A 6 -14.68 -8.01 -28.76
CA PRO A 6 -13.24 -7.81 -28.90
C PRO A 6 -12.51 -8.85 -28.03
N HIS A 7 -11.70 -9.69 -28.68
CA HIS A 7 -10.71 -10.50 -28.00
C HIS A 7 -9.66 -9.53 -27.43
N ILE A 8 -9.75 -9.24 -26.14
CA ILE A 8 -8.69 -8.54 -25.42
C ILE A 8 -7.58 -9.57 -25.24
N ASP A 9 -6.52 -9.42 -26.03
CA ASP A 9 -5.32 -10.25 -25.95
C ASP A 9 -4.54 -9.84 -24.70
N VAL A 10 -4.85 -10.45 -23.56
CA VAL A 10 -4.18 -10.18 -22.29
C VAL A 10 -2.80 -10.83 -22.36
N CYS A 11 -1.73 -10.02 -22.27
CA CYS A 11 -0.36 -10.51 -22.21
C CYS A 11 -0.24 -11.65 -21.17
N PRO A 12 0.40 -12.80 -21.47
CA PRO A 12 0.48 -13.95 -20.57
C PRO A 12 1.03 -13.63 -19.17
N ALA A 13 1.93 -12.64 -19.07
CA ALA A 13 2.44 -12.15 -17.79
C ALA A 13 1.35 -11.43 -16.98
N ALA A 14 0.54 -10.57 -17.61
CA ALA A 14 -0.58 -9.89 -16.97
C ALA A 14 -1.67 -10.88 -16.53
N ALA A 15 -1.95 -11.91 -17.35
CA ALA A 15 -2.89 -12.97 -16.99
C ALA A 15 -2.43 -13.75 -15.74
N ARG A 16 -1.13 -14.08 -15.65
CA ARG A 16 -0.54 -14.76 -14.48
C ARG A 16 -0.58 -13.90 -13.21
N ILE A 17 -0.33 -12.60 -13.33
CA ILE A 17 -0.41 -11.66 -12.20
C ILE A 17 -1.83 -11.62 -11.63
N VAL A 18 -2.82 -11.48 -12.52
CA VAL A 18 -4.24 -11.41 -12.14
C VAL A 18 -4.68 -12.72 -11.48
N SER A 19 -4.29 -13.88 -12.00
CA SER A 19 -4.66 -15.16 -11.43
C SER A 19 -4.07 -15.37 -10.03
N VAL A 20 -2.75 -15.16 -9.85
CA VAL A 20 -2.09 -15.34 -8.54
C VAL A 20 -2.69 -14.42 -7.48
N THR A 21 -2.92 -13.16 -7.83
CA THR A 21 -3.45 -12.17 -6.88
C THR A 21 -4.89 -12.49 -6.50
N SER A 22 -5.74 -12.82 -7.48
CA SER A 22 -7.14 -13.17 -7.25
C SER A 22 -7.27 -14.42 -6.38
N ASP A 23 -6.49 -15.47 -6.67
CA ASP A 23 -6.54 -16.74 -5.93
C ASP A 23 -6.15 -16.56 -4.47
N ILE A 24 -5.07 -15.81 -4.21
CA ILE A 24 -4.60 -15.50 -2.85
C ILE A 24 -5.64 -14.68 -2.08
N VAL A 25 -6.16 -13.61 -2.70
CA VAL A 25 -7.17 -12.75 -2.05
C VAL A 25 -8.46 -13.54 -1.78
N GLN A 26 -8.90 -14.38 -2.72
CA GLN A 26 -10.09 -15.20 -2.54
C GLN A 26 -9.90 -16.22 -1.42
N LYS A 27 -8.73 -16.89 -1.36
CA LYS A 27 -8.39 -17.82 -0.28
C LYS A 27 -8.36 -17.13 1.09
N ALA A 28 -7.88 -15.88 1.15
CA ALA A 28 -7.90 -15.11 2.38
C ALA A 28 -9.33 -14.76 2.81
N LYS A 29 -10.16 -14.29 1.88
CA LYS A 29 -11.57 -13.98 2.14
C LYS A 29 -12.38 -15.20 2.54
N SER A 30 -12.17 -16.35 1.91
CA SER A 30 -12.87 -17.60 2.26
C SER A 30 -12.46 -18.15 3.63
N GLY A 31 -11.33 -17.70 4.17
CA GLY A 31 -10.90 -17.99 5.53
C GLY A 31 -11.22 -16.85 6.51
N ASP A 32 -12.14 -15.94 6.16
CA ASP A 32 -12.57 -14.79 6.96
C ASP A 32 -11.42 -13.86 7.40
N ARG A 33 -10.34 -13.77 6.61
CA ARG A 33 -9.19 -12.90 6.89
C ARG A 33 -9.34 -11.54 6.21
N SER A 34 -9.01 -10.48 6.95
CA SER A 34 -8.88 -9.10 6.44
C SER A 34 -7.44 -8.76 6.02
N TYR A 35 -6.52 -9.71 6.08
CA TYR A 35 -5.12 -9.52 5.71
C TYR A 35 -4.48 -10.80 5.15
N LEU A 36 -3.38 -10.62 4.44
CA LEU A 36 -2.62 -11.69 3.83
C LEU A 36 -1.46 -12.13 4.73
N LEU A 37 -1.14 -13.43 4.70
CA LEU A 37 0.05 -13.95 5.35
C LEU A 37 1.31 -13.44 4.63
N GLU A 38 2.46 -13.44 5.28
CA GLU A 38 3.70 -12.89 4.68
C GLU A 38 4.09 -13.57 3.37
N ASN A 39 3.94 -14.89 3.31
CA ASN A 39 4.18 -15.66 2.09
C ASN A 39 3.20 -15.32 0.96
N GLU A 40 1.95 -15.04 1.31
CA GLU A 40 0.92 -14.61 0.37
C GLU A 40 1.21 -13.19 -0.16
N SER A 41 1.57 -12.24 0.73
CA SER A 41 1.96 -10.89 0.34
C SER A 41 3.18 -10.88 -0.58
N LYS A 42 4.22 -11.66 -0.25
CA LYS A 42 5.44 -11.74 -1.07
C LYS A 42 5.19 -12.40 -2.42
N ALA A 43 4.36 -13.45 -2.48
CA ALA A 43 3.99 -14.06 -3.77
C ALA A 43 3.29 -13.06 -4.71
N ILE A 44 2.45 -12.16 -4.18
CA ILE A 44 1.85 -11.08 -4.97
C ILE A 44 2.94 -10.09 -5.41
N LEU A 45 3.80 -9.63 -4.50
CA LEU A 45 4.90 -8.71 -4.85
C LEU A 45 5.79 -9.28 -5.98
N GLU A 46 6.17 -10.55 -5.86
CA GLU A 46 6.99 -11.26 -6.85
C GLU A 46 6.29 -11.40 -8.21
N ALA A 47 4.96 -11.60 -8.21
CA ALA A 47 4.19 -11.60 -9.45
C ALA A 47 4.27 -10.23 -10.16
N TYR A 48 4.30 -9.13 -9.42
CA TYR A 48 4.53 -7.77 -9.95
C TYR A 48 6.00 -7.46 -10.25
N GLY A 49 6.90 -8.46 -10.13
CA GLY A 49 8.32 -8.30 -10.39
C GLY A 49 9.07 -7.52 -9.31
N ILE A 50 8.53 -7.44 -8.10
CA ILE A 50 9.19 -6.84 -6.94
C ILE A 50 10.07 -7.92 -6.28
N THR A 51 11.37 -7.64 -6.15
CA THR A 51 12.32 -8.59 -5.53
C THR A 51 12.11 -8.67 -4.02
N THR A 52 11.89 -9.88 -3.50
CA THR A 52 11.70 -10.13 -2.06
C THR A 52 12.69 -11.18 -1.54
N THR A 53 12.78 -11.30 -0.21
CA THR A 53 13.56 -12.35 0.47
C THR A 53 12.95 -13.76 0.35
N GLY A 54 11.80 -13.89 -0.32
CA GLY A 54 10.98 -15.08 -0.31
C GLY A 54 10.33 -15.30 1.07
N ALA A 55 9.43 -16.27 1.12
CA ALA A 55 8.76 -16.70 2.35
C ALA A 55 8.17 -18.09 2.16
N GLU A 56 9.00 -19.12 2.31
CA GLU A 56 8.53 -20.50 2.24
C GLU A 56 7.99 -20.94 3.60
N ALA A 57 6.76 -21.46 3.63
CA ALA A 57 6.08 -21.83 4.87
C ALA A 57 6.44 -23.25 5.31
N ALA A 58 6.85 -23.39 6.58
CA ALA A 58 7.13 -24.66 7.23
C ALA A 58 6.13 -24.91 8.37
N GLY A 59 5.30 -25.94 8.21
CA GLY A 59 4.41 -26.42 9.27
C GLY A 59 5.09 -27.34 10.29
N THR A 60 6.33 -27.76 10.05
CA THR A 60 7.11 -28.63 10.95
C THR A 60 8.56 -28.18 11.04
N GLU A 61 9.23 -28.57 12.12
CA GLU A 61 10.65 -28.31 12.34
C GLU A 61 11.53 -28.88 11.21
N ASP A 62 11.30 -30.14 10.82
CA ASP A 62 12.05 -30.78 9.73
C ASP A 62 11.78 -30.12 8.36
N GLY A 63 10.55 -29.64 8.15
CA GLY A 63 10.20 -28.85 6.99
C GLY A 63 11.00 -27.55 6.93
N ALA A 64 11.15 -26.87 8.07
CA ALA A 64 11.91 -25.62 8.16
C ALA A 64 13.40 -25.84 7.84
N VAL A 65 14.00 -26.92 8.35
CA VAL A 65 15.40 -27.29 8.04
C VAL A 65 15.58 -27.60 6.56
N THR A 66 14.64 -28.34 5.96
CA THR A 66 14.70 -28.68 4.52
C THR A 66 14.69 -27.43 3.66
N ILE A 67 13.78 -26.49 3.95
CA ILE A 67 13.69 -25.21 3.25
C ILE A 67 14.96 -24.38 3.45
N ALA A 68 15.47 -24.30 4.68
CA ALA A 68 16.68 -23.53 4.98
C ALA A 68 17.90 -24.04 4.19
N ARG A 69 18.07 -25.36 4.07
CA ARG A 69 19.13 -25.97 3.26
C ARG A 69 19.01 -25.63 1.78
N ASN A 70 17.78 -25.60 1.25
CA ASN A 70 17.53 -25.25 -0.15
C ASN A 70 17.82 -23.77 -0.45
N LEU A 71 17.47 -22.88 0.48
CA LEU A 71 17.72 -21.43 0.36
C LEU A 71 19.19 -21.07 0.57
N GLY A 72 19.90 -21.84 1.39
CA GLY A 72 21.25 -21.58 1.85
C GLY A 72 21.30 -20.60 3.03
N TYR A 73 22.32 -20.77 3.87
CA TYR A 73 22.52 -19.98 5.09
C TYR A 73 23.28 -18.66 4.85
N PRO A 74 23.10 -17.63 5.70
CA PRO A 74 22.19 -17.59 6.84
C PRO A 74 20.72 -17.33 6.43
N VAL A 75 19.80 -17.88 7.23
CA VAL A 75 18.35 -17.74 7.06
C VAL A 75 17.70 -16.96 8.21
N VAL A 76 16.47 -16.56 7.96
CA VAL A 76 15.57 -15.92 8.92
C VAL A 76 14.32 -16.78 9.08
N LEU A 77 13.90 -16.99 10.32
CA LEU A 77 12.60 -17.59 10.65
C LEU A 77 11.66 -16.51 11.19
N LYS A 78 10.46 -16.43 10.63
CA LYS A 78 9.40 -15.54 11.11
C LYS A 78 8.14 -16.34 11.46
N VAL A 79 7.43 -15.98 12.51
CA VAL A 79 6.14 -16.56 12.86
C VAL A 79 5.15 -16.37 11.71
N LEU A 80 4.45 -17.44 11.35
CA LEU A 80 3.38 -17.41 10.35
C LEU A 80 2.06 -17.77 11.05
N SER A 81 1.22 -16.79 11.29
CA SER A 81 -0.03 -16.94 12.04
C SER A 81 -1.16 -16.13 11.40
N LYS A 82 -2.39 -16.63 11.54
CA LYS A 82 -3.62 -15.95 11.08
C LYS A 82 -4.16 -14.91 12.07
N THR A 83 -3.51 -14.74 13.23
CA THR A 83 -3.87 -13.75 14.26
C THR A 83 -2.74 -12.78 14.57
N VAL A 84 -1.48 -13.18 14.40
CA VAL A 84 -0.31 -12.33 14.72
C VAL A 84 0.12 -11.50 13.50
N ILE A 85 -0.09 -10.19 13.57
CA ILE A 85 0.32 -9.22 12.54
C ILE A 85 1.67 -8.56 12.90
N HIS A 86 1.86 -8.20 14.17
CA HIS A 86 3.10 -7.59 14.68
C HIS A 86 4.00 -8.67 15.30
N LYS A 87 5.05 -9.07 14.59
CA LYS A 87 5.85 -10.27 14.88
C LYS A 87 7.07 -10.00 15.76
N THR A 88 7.59 -8.78 15.73
CA THR A 88 8.91 -8.44 16.29
C THR A 88 8.89 -8.32 17.81
N ASP A 89 7.81 -7.79 18.39
CA ASP A 89 7.78 -7.41 19.82
C ASP A 89 7.62 -8.61 20.78
N ALA A 90 7.33 -9.80 20.25
CA ALA A 90 7.14 -11.04 21.01
C ALA A 90 8.11 -12.17 20.61
N GLY A 91 9.23 -11.85 19.96
CA GLY A 91 10.23 -12.87 19.57
C GLY A 91 9.82 -13.75 18.38
N GLY A 92 8.83 -13.32 17.60
CA GLY A 92 8.36 -13.99 16.38
C GLY A 92 9.28 -13.83 15.18
N VAL A 93 10.47 -13.27 15.35
CA VAL A 93 11.50 -13.16 14.31
C VAL A 93 12.84 -13.62 14.88
N LYS A 94 13.48 -14.57 14.21
CA LYS A 94 14.79 -15.11 14.54
C LYS A 94 15.72 -14.91 13.34
N LEU A 95 16.74 -14.07 13.55
CA LEU A 95 17.69 -13.64 12.51
C LEU A 95 19.02 -14.40 12.59
N ASP A 96 19.84 -14.30 11.54
CA ASP A 96 21.22 -14.78 11.50
C ASP A 96 21.40 -16.26 11.86
N ILE A 97 20.48 -17.12 11.40
CA ILE A 97 20.51 -18.56 11.66
C ILE A 97 21.43 -19.21 10.63
N LYS A 98 22.49 -19.90 11.09
CA LYS A 98 23.62 -20.34 10.25
C LYS A 98 23.68 -21.83 9.97
N ASP A 99 22.88 -22.62 10.66
CA ASP A 99 22.92 -24.08 10.60
C ASP A 99 21.57 -24.70 10.94
N ASP A 100 21.45 -26.01 10.69
CA ASP A 100 20.23 -26.77 10.91
C ASP A 100 19.81 -26.75 12.39
N ASP A 101 20.75 -26.88 13.32
CA ASP A 101 20.44 -26.88 14.75
C ASP A 101 19.88 -25.53 15.21
N GLY A 102 20.39 -24.43 14.64
CA GLY A 102 19.88 -23.09 14.83
C GLY A 102 18.45 -22.94 14.31
N VAL A 103 18.15 -23.52 13.16
CA VAL A 103 16.77 -23.55 12.61
C VAL A 103 15.84 -24.31 13.55
N ARG A 104 16.26 -25.48 14.05
CA ARG A 104 15.46 -26.28 14.98
C ARG A 104 15.16 -25.53 16.27
N ARG A 105 16.19 -24.92 16.88
CA ARG A 105 16.04 -24.09 18.09
C ARG A 105 15.09 -22.92 17.83
N ALA A 106 15.32 -22.16 16.77
CA ALA A 106 14.49 -21.01 16.41
C ALA A 106 13.03 -21.40 16.14
N TYR A 107 12.79 -22.54 15.48
CA TYR A 107 11.45 -23.07 15.24
C TYR A 107 10.73 -23.36 16.56
N ARG A 108 11.35 -24.13 17.47
CA ARG A 108 10.78 -24.45 18.78
C ARG A 108 10.52 -23.21 19.63
N ASP A 109 11.45 -22.26 19.63
CA ASP A 109 11.30 -20.99 20.35
C ASP A 109 10.05 -20.24 19.88
N ILE A 110 9.89 -20.09 18.56
CA ILE A 110 8.74 -19.39 17.98
C ILE A 110 7.46 -20.16 18.30
N THR A 111 7.37 -21.45 17.98
CA THR A 111 6.12 -22.20 18.19
C THR A 111 5.71 -22.25 19.65
N SER A 112 6.67 -22.31 20.58
CA SER A 112 6.40 -22.26 22.03
C SER A 112 5.93 -20.88 22.48
N SER A 113 6.55 -19.80 21.98
CA SER A 113 6.19 -18.42 22.35
C SER A 113 4.79 -18.02 21.88
N PHE A 114 4.30 -18.66 20.82
CA PHE A 114 2.99 -18.38 20.21
C PHE A 114 2.01 -19.57 20.33
N ALA A 115 2.18 -20.44 21.33
CA ALA A 115 1.40 -21.68 21.51
C ALA A 115 -0.11 -21.51 21.79
N GLY A 116 -0.62 -20.28 21.85
CA GLY A 116 -2.05 -19.95 22.00
C GLY A 116 -2.64 -19.19 20.81
N GLU A 117 -1.84 -18.93 19.78
CA GLU A 117 -2.27 -18.22 18.57
C GLU A 117 -2.68 -19.19 17.46
N ASP A 118 -3.41 -18.71 16.45
CA ASP A 118 -3.74 -19.50 15.24
C ASP A 118 -2.49 -19.61 14.35
N LEU A 119 -1.56 -20.48 14.77
CA LEU A 119 -0.27 -20.68 14.14
C LEU A 119 -0.41 -21.59 12.91
N VAL A 120 0.06 -21.11 11.76
CA VAL A 120 0.22 -21.90 10.54
C VAL A 120 1.59 -22.60 10.52
N GLY A 121 2.61 -21.96 11.10
CA GLY A 121 3.97 -22.47 11.21
C GLY A 121 4.97 -21.33 11.28
N VAL A 122 6.10 -21.48 10.57
CA VAL A 122 7.07 -20.40 10.36
C VAL A 122 7.32 -20.15 8.88
N ALA A 123 7.58 -18.90 8.51
CA ALA A 123 8.16 -18.56 7.22
C ALA A 123 9.69 -18.63 7.32
N VAL A 124 10.31 -19.40 6.44
CA VAL A 124 11.77 -19.50 6.29
C VAL A 124 12.18 -18.67 5.07
N GLN A 125 13.17 -17.81 5.26
CA GLN A 125 13.56 -16.81 4.27
C GLN A 125 15.07 -16.64 4.23
N LYS A 126 15.60 -16.21 3.09
CA LYS A 126 17.01 -15.82 3.01
C LYS A 126 17.25 -14.54 3.81
N MET A 127 18.35 -14.47 4.55
CA MET A 127 18.73 -13.24 5.23
C MET A 127 19.22 -12.21 4.21
N ALA A 128 18.54 -11.07 4.14
CA ALA A 128 18.97 -9.94 3.32
C ALA A 128 20.26 -9.33 3.89
N ALA A 129 21.17 -8.89 3.02
CA ALA A 129 22.29 -8.06 3.42
C ALA A 129 21.77 -6.71 3.95
N PRO A 130 22.46 -6.06 4.90
CA PRO A 130 22.04 -4.74 5.37
C PRO A 130 22.15 -3.71 4.24
N GLY A 131 21.11 -2.89 4.08
CA GLY A 131 21.06 -1.80 3.11
C GLY A 131 20.56 -0.51 3.74
N LEU A 132 20.32 0.52 2.93
CA LEU A 132 19.60 1.70 3.40
C LEU A 132 18.11 1.35 3.50
N GLU A 133 17.55 1.47 4.70
CA GLU A 133 16.15 1.13 4.94
C GLU A 133 15.22 2.22 4.42
N VAL A 134 14.20 1.81 3.69
CA VAL A 134 13.10 2.65 3.21
C VAL A 134 11.77 1.96 3.48
N ILE A 135 10.72 2.78 3.55
CA ILE A 135 9.34 2.34 3.65
C ILE A 135 8.66 2.70 2.34
N VAL A 136 7.96 1.73 1.75
CA VAL A 136 7.18 1.91 0.53
C VAL A 136 5.83 1.25 0.72
N GLY A 137 4.76 1.93 0.36
CA GLY A 137 3.44 1.37 0.51
C GLY A 137 2.36 2.18 -0.17
N PHE A 138 1.13 1.71 -0.03
CA PHE A 138 -0.03 2.53 -0.33
C PHE A 138 -1.16 2.20 0.64
N THR A 139 -2.05 3.16 0.83
CA THR A 139 -3.33 2.94 1.50
C THR A 139 -4.46 3.51 0.66
N ARG A 140 -5.65 2.95 0.77
CA ARG A 140 -6.85 3.51 0.15
C ARG A 140 -7.58 4.39 1.14
N ASP A 141 -7.50 5.68 0.88
CA ASP A 141 -8.29 6.70 1.57
C ASP A 141 -9.71 6.77 0.97
N GLU A 142 -10.71 7.03 1.81
CA GLU A 142 -12.11 7.09 1.38
C GLU A 142 -12.42 8.30 0.49
N SER A 143 -11.67 9.40 0.66
CA SER A 143 -11.86 10.65 -0.07
C SER A 143 -10.96 10.74 -1.30
N PHE A 144 -9.70 10.34 -1.15
CA PHE A 144 -8.66 10.50 -2.17
C PHE A 144 -8.42 9.25 -3.01
N GLY A 145 -8.93 8.09 -2.61
CA GLY A 145 -8.63 6.82 -3.27
C GLY A 145 -7.23 6.31 -2.89
N PRO A 146 -6.55 5.56 -3.76
CA PRO A 146 -5.22 5.01 -3.44
C PRO A 146 -4.16 6.11 -3.34
N VAL A 147 -3.47 6.16 -2.20
CA VAL A 147 -2.39 7.09 -1.89
C VAL A 147 -1.10 6.30 -1.73
N LEU A 148 -0.13 6.54 -2.61
CA LEU A 148 1.23 5.99 -2.56
C LEU A 148 2.03 6.72 -1.47
N MET A 149 2.85 5.97 -0.73
CA MET A 149 3.73 6.46 0.32
C MET A 149 5.16 5.97 0.08
N PHE A 150 6.12 6.88 0.30
CA PHE A 150 7.55 6.59 0.29
C PHE A 150 8.22 7.36 1.43
N GLY A 151 9.21 6.77 2.08
CA GLY A 151 10.06 7.48 3.02
C GLY A 151 11.26 6.67 3.44
N LEU A 152 12.14 7.29 4.22
CA LEU A 152 13.25 6.57 4.85
C LEU A 152 12.76 5.77 6.06
N GLY A 153 13.28 4.56 6.25
CA GLY A 153 12.94 3.67 7.36
C GLY A 153 13.68 3.99 8.67
N GLY A 154 13.38 3.18 9.70
CA GLY A 154 13.98 3.31 11.02
C GLY A 154 13.69 4.66 11.68
N ILE A 155 14.71 5.25 12.32
CA ILE A 155 14.58 6.52 13.06
C ILE A 155 14.05 7.68 12.19
N PHE A 156 14.29 7.64 10.87
CA PHE A 156 13.84 8.69 9.96
C PHE A 156 12.31 8.65 9.75
N ALA A 157 11.70 7.47 9.76
CA ALA A 157 10.25 7.33 9.76
C ALA A 157 9.66 7.66 11.14
N GLU A 158 10.18 7.04 12.19
CA GLU A 158 9.56 7.07 13.53
C GLU A 158 9.67 8.43 14.21
N VAL A 159 10.82 9.10 14.09
CA VAL A 159 11.12 10.34 14.82
C VAL A 159 11.00 11.57 13.91
N LEU A 160 11.48 11.47 12.67
CA LEU A 160 11.57 12.61 11.77
C LEU A 160 10.38 12.73 10.80
N ASN A 161 9.52 11.71 10.74
CA ASN A 161 8.39 11.59 9.82
C ASN A 161 8.80 11.96 8.39
N ASP A 162 9.94 11.43 7.93
CA ASP A 162 10.50 11.75 6.62
C ASP A 162 9.88 10.90 5.50
N VAL A 163 8.60 11.20 5.23
CA VAL A 163 7.74 10.50 4.29
C VAL A 163 7.07 11.48 3.33
N THR A 164 6.79 11.01 2.12
CA THR A 164 6.08 11.75 1.06
C THR A 164 4.91 10.93 0.54
N PHE A 165 3.91 11.61 0.02
CA PHE A 165 2.66 11.00 -0.44
C PHE A 165 2.28 11.49 -1.83
N ARG A 166 1.65 10.62 -2.61
CA ARG A 166 1.01 10.97 -3.89
C ARG A 166 -0.30 10.23 -4.06
N VAL A 167 -1.34 10.94 -4.51
CA VAL A 167 -2.59 10.30 -4.92
C VAL A 167 -2.37 9.65 -6.28
N LEU A 168 -2.75 8.38 -6.43
CA LEU A 168 -2.61 7.65 -7.70
C LEU A 168 -3.76 7.97 -8.67
N PRO A 169 -3.53 7.93 -10.00
CA PRO A 169 -2.29 7.52 -10.67
C PRO A 169 -1.20 8.60 -10.63
N VAL A 170 0.06 8.16 -10.71
CA VAL A 170 1.24 9.04 -10.82
C VAL A 170 2.09 8.68 -12.02
N THR A 171 2.76 9.67 -12.57
CA THR A 171 3.76 9.52 -13.61
C THR A 171 5.14 9.15 -13.03
N PRO A 172 6.06 8.56 -13.82
CA PRO A 172 7.42 8.31 -13.39
C PRO A 172 8.18 9.58 -12.93
N ASP A 173 7.87 10.74 -13.50
CA ASP A 173 8.47 12.01 -13.11
C ASP A 173 7.95 12.47 -11.74
N GLU A 174 6.66 12.36 -11.47
CA GLU A 174 6.08 12.63 -10.15
C GLU A 174 6.64 11.70 -9.06
N ILE A 175 6.95 10.44 -9.41
CA ILE A 175 7.67 9.52 -8.52
C ILE A 175 9.09 10.04 -8.23
N MET A 176 9.81 10.53 -9.24
CA MET A 176 11.14 11.10 -9.01
C MET A 176 11.10 12.37 -8.17
N GLU A 177 10.07 13.21 -8.31
CA GLU A 177 9.84 14.35 -7.43
C GLU A 177 9.55 13.91 -5.99
N MET A 178 8.68 12.91 -5.83
CA MET A 178 8.35 12.31 -4.53
C MET A 178 9.59 11.77 -3.81
N ILE A 179 10.54 11.17 -4.55
CA ILE A 179 11.82 10.70 -4.00
C ILE A 179 12.72 11.88 -3.57
N ARG A 180 12.73 12.99 -4.31
CA ARG A 180 13.57 14.16 -4.02
C ARG A 180 13.06 15.00 -2.85
N GLU A 181 11.77 14.88 -2.54
CA GLU A 181 11.08 15.71 -1.54
C GLU A 181 11.38 15.31 -0.09
N ILE A 182 11.85 14.07 0.16
CA ILE A 182 12.27 13.67 1.51
C ILE A 182 13.48 14.50 1.99
N LYS A 183 13.47 14.88 3.26
CA LYS A 183 14.54 15.66 3.91
C LYS A 183 15.88 14.92 3.83
N GLY A 184 15.83 13.59 3.93
CA GLY A 184 16.98 12.70 3.87
C GLY A 184 17.43 12.31 2.45
N TYR A 185 16.99 13.01 1.40
CA TYR A 185 17.37 12.69 0.01
C TYR A 185 18.90 12.58 -0.21
N SER A 186 19.71 13.31 0.57
CA SER A 186 21.18 13.21 0.53
C SER A 186 21.72 11.83 0.88
N LEU A 187 20.98 11.01 1.64
CA LEU A 187 21.33 9.63 1.95
C LEU A 187 21.18 8.71 0.72
N LEU A 188 20.28 9.05 -0.21
CA LEU A 188 20.10 8.34 -1.48
C LEU A 188 21.18 8.71 -2.51
N THR A 189 21.66 9.96 -2.49
CA THR A 189 22.63 10.45 -3.48
C THR A 189 24.10 10.25 -3.08
N GLY A 190 24.36 9.79 -1.86
CA GLY A 190 25.67 9.31 -1.45
C GLY A 190 26.19 9.97 -0.18
N TYR A 191 25.74 9.47 0.97
CA TYR A 191 26.36 9.79 2.26
C TYR A 191 27.46 8.77 2.58
N ARG A 192 28.68 9.26 2.86
CA ARG A 192 29.88 8.44 3.16
C ARG A 192 30.29 7.46 2.04
N GLY A 193 30.13 7.85 0.78
CA GLY A 193 30.58 7.06 -0.37
C GLY A 193 29.70 5.85 -0.72
N LYS A 194 28.58 5.64 -0.03
CA LYS A 194 27.59 4.61 -0.40
C LYS A 194 26.66 5.15 -1.48
N LYS A 195 26.88 4.73 -2.73
CA LYS A 195 25.93 4.98 -3.82
C LYS A 195 24.71 4.08 -3.64
N ILE A 196 23.51 4.62 -3.84
CA ILE A 196 22.25 3.87 -3.87
C ILE A 196 21.70 3.89 -5.29
N ASP A 197 21.06 2.79 -5.69
CA ASP A 197 20.36 2.67 -6.96
C ASP A 197 18.98 3.33 -6.89
N VAL A 198 18.96 4.64 -7.10
CA VAL A 198 17.71 5.45 -7.10
C VAL A 198 16.76 5.01 -8.22
N GLU A 199 17.29 4.51 -9.33
CA GLU A 199 16.47 4.02 -10.44
C GLU A 199 15.72 2.74 -10.05
N ALA A 200 16.36 1.84 -9.29
CA ALA A 200 15.70 0.67 -8.73
C ALA A 200 14.61 1.05 -7.71
N LEU A 201 14.81 2.09 -6.91
CA LEU A 201 13.75 2.65 -6.04
C LEU A 201 12.57 3.21 -6.86
N ARG A 202 12.84 3.95 -7.95
CA ARG A 202 11.79 4.43 -8.85
C ARG A 202 10.99 3.27 -9.44
N ASP A 203 11.67 2.24 -9.92
CA ASP A 203 11.04 1.02 -10.46
C ASP A 203 10.16 0.31 -9.41
N LEU A 204 10.63 0.19 -8.16
CA LEU A 204 9.83 -0.31 -7.04
C LEU A 204 8.54 0.49 -6.85
N LEU A 205 8.63 1.82 -6.80
CA LEU A 205 7.47 2.70 -6.62
C LEU A 205 6.47 2.61 -7.79
N VAL A 206 6.96 2.49 -9.02
CA VAL A 206 6.12 2.25 -10.20
C VAL A 206 5.38 0.91 -10.08
N LYS A 207 6.09 -0.17 -9.69
CA LYS A 207 5.48 -1.50 -9.50
C LYS A 207 4.42 -1.49 -8.39
N VAL A 208 4.69 -0.80 -7.28
CA VAL A 208 3.72 -0.64 -6.18
C VAL A 208 2.51 0.19 -6.62
N SER A 209 2.72 1.26 -7.39
CA SER A 209 1.63 2.05 -7.99
C SER A 209 0.75 1.18 -8.90
N ASN A 210 1.35 0.37 -9.76
CA ASN A 210 0.62 -0.56 -10.63
C ASN A 210 -0.15 -1.61 -9.82
N LEU A 211 0.45 -2.18 -8.77
CA LEU A 211 -0.22 -3.12 -7.87
C LEU A 211 -1.45 -2.47 -7.22
N ALA A 212 -1.31 -1.24 -6.74
CA ALA A 212 -2.44 -0.49 -6.17
C ALA A 212 -3.55 -0.25 -7.21
N LEU A 213 -3.21 0.15 -8.44
CA LEU A 213 -4.23 0.43 -9.46
C LEU A 213 -4.93 -0.83 -9.98
N SER A 214 -4.20 -1.95 -10.10
CA SER A 214 -4.72 -3.21 -10.64
C SER A 214 -5.51 -4.06 -9.63
N ASN A 215 -5.39 -3.81 -8.31
CA ASN A 215 -6.04 -4.63 -7.29
C ASN A 215 -6.90 -3.81 -6.33
N PRO A 216 -8.15 -3.45 -6.72
CA PRO A 216 -9.09 -2.72 -5.87
C PRO A 216 -9.38 -3.40 -4.51
N SER A 217 -9.27 -4.72 -4.44
CA SER A 217 -9.53 -5.52 -3.23
C SER A 217 -8.43 -5.41 -2.17
N ILE A 218 -7.22 -4.96 -2.55
CA ILE A 218 -6.13 -4.68 -1.61
C ILE A 218 -6.30 -3.24 -1.14
N ARG A 219 -6.56 -3.09 0.15
CA ARG A 219 -6.79 -1.80 0.80
C ARG A 219 -5.48 -1.11 1.15
N GLU A 220 -4.50 -1.88 1.58
CA GLU A 220 -3.23 -1.36 2.05
C GLU A 220 -2.09 -2.33 1.76
N LEU A 221 -0.93 -1.77 1.42
CA LEU A 221 0.34 -2.46 1.34
C LEU A 221 1.36 -1.63 2.13
N ASP A 222 2.08 -2.29 3.03
CA ASP A 222 3.21 -1.73 3.75
C ASP A 222 4.44 -2.62 3.56
N ILE A 223 5.43 -2.14 2.82
CA ILE A 223 6.75 -2.77 2.68
C ILE A 223 7.69 -2.05 3.65
N ASN A 224 7.92 -2.68 4.80
CA ASN A 224 8.70 -2.09 5.89
C ASN A 224 9.49 -3.16 6.68
N PRO A 225 10.81 -3.30 6.44
CA PRO A 225 11.63 -2.48 5.56
C PRO A 225 11.73 -3.04 4.13
N ALA A 226 12.01 -2.13 3.18
CA ALA A 226 12.76 -2.44 1.98
C ALA A 226 14.20 -1.93 2.12
N PHE A 227 15.18 -2.71 1.67
CA PHE A 227 16.59 -2.32 1.67
C PHE A 227 17.03 -1.89 0.28
N LEU A 228 17.63 -0.71 0.20
CA LEU A 228 18.29 -0.20 -1.01
C LEU A 228 19.79 -0.48 -0.97
N TYR A 229 20.34 -0.84 -2.13
CA TYR A 229 21.76 -1.17 -2.31
C TYR A 229 22.38 -0.30 -3.42
N PRO A 230 23.70 -0.40 -3.65
CA PRO A 230 24.33 0.22 -4.81
C PRO A 230 23.81 -0.27 -6.16
N SER A 231 23.19 -1.45 -6.19
CA SER A 231 22.46 -1.98 -7.33
C SER A 231 21.25 -2.76 -6.82
N GLY A 232 20.05 -2.34 -7.27
CA GLY A 232 18.79 -2.97 -6.89
C GLY A 232 18.32 -2.69 -5.46
N TYR A 233 17.29 -3.43 -5.07
CA TYR A 233 16.66 -3.38 -3.75
C TYR A 233 16.21 -4.79 -3.30
N MET A 234 15.78 -4.89 -2.05
CA MET A 234 15.16 -6.09 -1.50
C MET A 234 14.01 -5.73 -0.56
N ALA A 235 12.79 -6.18 -0.87
CA ALA A 235 11.67 -6.12 0.08
C ALA A 235 11.83 -7.22 1.14
N VAL A 236 12.00 -6.83 2.41
CA VAL A 236 12.33 -7.76 3.51
C VAL A 236 11.07 -8.22 4.24
N ASP A 237 10.17 -7.28 4.48
CA ASP A 237 8.87 -7.53 5.09
C ASP A 237 7.77 -6.85 4.25
N ALA A 238 6.61 -7.47 4.21
CA ALA A 238 5.46 -6.96 3.48
C ALA A 238 4.19 -7.35 4.22
N ARG A 239 3.31 -6.37 4.40
CA ARG A 239 1.98 -6.55 4.98
C ARG A 239 0.95 -6.03 4.00
N MET A 240 -0.05 -6.86 3.70
CA MET A 240 -1.17 -6.47 2.85
C MET A 240 -2.49 -6.67 3.58
N PHE A 241 -3.31 -5.63 3.60
CA PHE A 241 -4.67 -5.68 4.10
C PHE A 241 -5.65 -5.70 2.92
N ILE A 242 -6.69 -6.49 3.05
CA ILE A 242 -7.74 -6.65 2.04
C ILE A 242 -9.08 -6.25 2.64
N ASP A 243 -9.99 -5.74 1.80
CA ASP A 243 -11.34 -5.46 2.26
C ASP A 243 -12.04 -6.76 2.65
N SER A 244 -12.46 -6.86 3.91
CA SER A 244 -13.24 -7.99 4.45
C SER A 244 -14.67 -8.01 3.93
N SER A 245 -15.16 -6.93 3.31
CA SER A 245 -16.50 -6.88 2.73
C SER A 245 -16.47 -7.24 1.25
N PRO A 246 -17.21 -8.28 0.79
CA PRO A 246 -17.60 -8.36 -0.60
C PRO A 246 -18.57 -7.20 -0.85
N ASN A 247 -18.26 -6.31 -1.79
CA ASN A 247 -19.08 -5.15 -2.15
C ASN A 247 -19.26 -4.08 -1.06
N LYS A 248 -18.28 -3.17 -0.91
CA LYS A 248 -18.70 -1.77 -1.05
C LYS A 248 -18.98 -1.60 -2.53
N VAL A 249 -20.25 -1.78 -2.91
CA VAL A 249 -20.77 -1.32 -4.21
C VAL A 249 -20.14 0.04 -4.41
N SER A 250 -19.27 0.17 -5.42
CA SER A 250 -18.86 1.48 -5.89
C SER A 250 -20.17 2.23 -6.05
N LEU A 251 -20.42 3.27 -5.26
CA LEU A 251 -21.37 4.28 -5.69
C LEU A 251 -20.82 4.68 -7.04
N GLN A 252 -21.43 4.17 -8.12
CA GLN A 252 -21.01 4.52 -9.46
C GLN A 252 -21.00 6.04 -9.45
N ARG A 253 -19.81 6.64 -9.50
CA ARG A 253 -19.68 8.08 -9.65
C ARG A 253 -20.35 8.37 -10.97
N LYS A 254 -21.60 8.82 -10.88
CA LYS A 254 -22.42 9.16 -12.02
C LYS A 254 -21.80 10.43 -12.60
N ASP A 255 -20.93 10.22 -13.58
CA ASP A 255 -20.12 11.19 -14.30
C ASP A 255 -19.24 12.12 -13.45
N SER A 256 -17.95 12.18 -13.78
CA SER A 256 -16.98 13.19 -13.33
C SER A 256 -17.24 14.57 -13.94
N ASP A 257 -18.50 14.88 -14.24
CA ASP A 257 -18.91 16.14 -14.84
C ASP A 257 -19.04 17.21 -13.76
N LEU A 258 -17.91 17.86 -13.47
CA LEU A 258 -17.85 19.03 -12.58
C LEU A 258 -18.47 20.28 -13.22
N THR A 259 -18.96 20.23 -14.46
CA THR A 259 -19.60 21.37 -15.13
C THR A 259 -20.75 21.91 -14.28
N ARG A 260 -21.49 21.06 -13.57
CA ARG A 260 -22.57 21.50 -12.68
C ARG A 260 -22.10 22.24 -11.43
N LEU A 261 -20.86 21.99 -10.99
CA LEU A 261 -20.24 22.70 -9.86
C LEU A 261 -19.76 24.09 -10.30
N PHE A 262 -19.09 24.19 -11.45
CA PHE A 262 -18.53 25.45 -11.95
C PHE A 262 -19.57 26.32 -12.69
N TYR A 263 -20.59 25.73 -13.28
CA TYR A 263 -21.64 26.40 -14.05
C TYR A 263 -23.04 26.00 -13.56
N PRO A 264 -23.40 26.32 -12.31
CA PRO A 264 -24.73 26.00 -11.79
C PRO A 264 -25.81 26.81 -12.53
N ARG A 265 -26.97 26.19 -12.77
CA ARG A 265 -28.16 26.90 -13.30
C ARG A 265 -28.90 27.71 -12.24
N SER A 266 -28.59 27.46 -10.96
CA SER A 266 -29.18 28.16 -9.83
C SER A 266 -28.31 28.05 -8.59
N ILE A 267 -28.35 29.07 -7.73
CA ILE A 267 -27.66 29.12 -6.44
C ILE A 267 -28.66 29.45 -5.34
N ALA A 268 -28.67 28.67 -4.26
CA ALA A 268 -29.39 29.01 -3.04
C ALA A 268 -28.42 29.53 -1.99
N VAL A 269 -28.73 30.69 -1.38
CA VAL A 269 -27.92 31.29 -0.32
C VAL A 269 -28.64 31.10 1.01
N LEU A 270 -28.18 30.12 1.80
CA LEU A 270 -28.71 29.86 3.13
C LEU A 270 -28.17 30.91 4.12
N GLY A 271 -29.07 31.56 4.85
CA GLY A 271 -28.72 32.68 5.72
C GLY A 271 -28.67 34.03 4.99
N ALA A 272 -29.36 34.14 3.84
CA ALA A 272 -29.52 35.40 3.13
C ALA A 272 -30.10 36.49 4.05
N THR A 273 -29.61 37.71 3.94
CA THR A 273 -30.08 38.85 4.74
C THR A 273 -29.96 40.13 3.94
N ASP A 274 -30.84 41.08 4.24
CA ASP A 274 -30.85 42.45 3.75
C ASP A 274 -29.94 43.40 4.57
N LYS A 275 -29.37 42.91 5.68
CA LYS A 275 -28.48 43.71 6.53
C LYS A 275 -27.10 43.86 5.87
N LYS A 276 -26.84 45.05 5.33
CA LYS A 276 -25.53 45.44 4.77
C LYS A 276 -24.38 45.11 5.73
N GLY A 277 -23.29 44.58 5.18
CA GLY A 277 -22.09 44.20 5.94
C GLY A 277 -22.10 42.77 6.49
N LYS A 278 -23.23 42.06 6.43
CA LYS A 278 -23.27 40.63 6.80
C LYS A 278 -22.88 39.74 5.62
N LEU A 279 -22.27 38.59 5.92
CA LEU A 279 -21.83 37.62 4.90
C LEU A 279 -22.96 37.22 3.94
N GLY A 280 -24.14 36.85 4.46
CA GLY A 280 -25.29 36.47 3.63
C GLY A 280 -25.81 37.59 2.73
N TYR A 281 -25.65 38.86 3.14
CA TYR A 281 -25.93 40.01 2.27
C TYR A 281 -24.88 40.12 1.16
N ASN A 282 -23.59 40.07 1.52
CA ASN A 282 -22.48 40.22 0.58
C ASN A 282 -22.50 39.13 -0.50
N VAL A 283 -22.79 37.88 -0.14
CA VAL A 283 -22.87 36.77 -1.09
C VAL A 283 -24.00 36.99 -2.10
N VAL A 284 -25.21 37.34 -1.64
CA VAL A 284 -26.33 37.64 -2.56
C VAL A 284 -26.03 38.88 -3.41
N TYR A 285 -25.47 39.93 -2.79
CA TYR A 285 -25.10 41.16 -3.49
C TYR A 285 -24.06 40.91 -4.59
N ASN A 286 -23.04 40.09 -4.33
CA ASN A 286 -22.03 39.75 -5.33
C ASN A 286 -22.62 38.94 -6.48
N LEU A 287 -23.48 37.96 -6.19
CA LEU A 287 -24.15 37.17 -7.24
C LEU A 287 -25.03 38.02 -8.15
N LEU A 288 -25.72 39.02 -7.59
CA LEU A 288 -26.54 39.96 -8.36
C LEU A 288 -25.68 40.99 -9.12
N SER A 289 -24.69 41.59 -8.46
CA SER A 289 -23.88 42.68 -9.02
C SER A 289 -22.91 42.20 -10.11
N HIS A 290 -22.53 40.93 -10.08
CA HIS A 290 -21.71 40.29 -11.11
C HIS A 290 -22.53 39.44 -12.09
N TYR A 291 -23.85 39.67 -12.16
CA TYR A 291 -24.75 39.11 -13.17
C TYR A 291 -24.65 37.58 -13.32
N PHE A 292 -24.73 36.86 -12.21
CA PHE A 292 -24.84 35.40 -12.28
C PHE A 292 -26.04 34.99 -13.15
N GLY A 293 -25.78 34.28 -14.25
CA GLY A 293 -26.78 33.97 -15.28
C GLY A 293 -27.83 32.93 -14.90
N GLY A 294 -27.78 32.39 -13.68
CA GLY A 294 -28.73 31.42 -13.14
C GLY A 294 -29.73 32.02 -12.15
N LYS A 295 -30.65 31.20 -11.64
CA LYS A 295 -31.63 31.63 -10.62
C LYS A 295 -30.98 31.74 -9.24
N ILE A 296 -31.23 32.83 -8.52
CA ILE A 296 -30.74 33.03 -7.15
C ILE A 296 -31.91 32.86 -6.17
N TYR A 297 -31.74 31.99 -5.17
CA TYR A 297 -32.72 31.73 -4.11
C TYR A 297 -32.17 32.17 -2.75
N PRO A 298 -32.53 33.37 -2.26
CA PRO A 298 -32.17 33.79 -0.91
C PRO A 298 -33.03 33.05 0.11
N VAL A 299 -32.43 32.20 0.94
CA VAL A 299 -33.15 31.40 1.93
C VAL A 299 -32.84 31.91 3.33
N ASN A 300 -33.88 32.36 4.04
CA ASN A 300 -33.78 32.78 5.42
C ASN A 300 -34.96 32.21 6.23
N PRO A 301 -34.72 31.28 7.17
CA PRO A 301 -35.79 30.67 7.97
C PRO A 301 -36.60 31.66 8.83
N ARG A 302 -36.10 32.88 9.03
CA ARG A 302 -36.71 33.93 9.87
C ARG A 302 -37.37 35.05 9.06
N LYS A 303 -37.44 34.91 7.74
CA LYS A 303 -38.10 35.87 6.85
C LYS A 303 -38.99 35.10 5.88
N GLU A 304 -40.16 35.65 5.59
CA GLU A 304 -41.00 35.11 4.52
C GLU A 304 -40.30 35.32 3.17
N THR A 305 -40.27 34.27 2.37
CA THR A 305 -39.64 34.19 1.03
C THR A 305 -40.52 34.77 -0.05
#